data_AF-X5UQ04-F1
#
_entry.id   AF-X5UQ04-F1
#
_cell.length_a   1.000
_cell.length_b   1.000
_cell.length_c   1.000
_cell.angle_alpha   90.00
_cell.angle_beta   90.00
_cell.angle_gamma   90.00
#
_symmetry.space_group_name_H-M   'P 1'
#
loop_
_entity.id
_entity.type
_entity.pdbx_description
1 polymer ?
#
loop_
_entity_poly.entity_id
_entity_poly.type
_entity_poly.pdbx_seq_one_letter_code
_entity_poly.pdbx_strand_id
1 'polypeptide(L)'
;MSVSAYLDRVRREQGLFTIEEVVGLSERGNVIYDPYSTLISAGAVIGRGNVFFPGVYLFCTDDGALEIGDANIFHANTLFEASAGAIRVGSRNQFGEGGLLQRPTGREPRS
;
A
#
# COMPACT_ATOMS: atom_id res chain seq x y z
N MET A 1 -19.62 -17.01 13.21
CA MET A 1 -18.38 -16.30 12.82
C MET A 1 -18.77 -15.26 11.79
N SER A 2 -18.37 -14.00 11.94
CA SER A 2 -18.64 -12.97 10.91
C SER A 2 -17.73 -13.19 9.70
N VAL A 3 -18.14 -12.67 8.54
CA VAL A 3 -17.30 -12.70 7.33
C VAL A 3 -15.95 -12.02 7.58
N SER A 4 -15.94 -10.86 8.25
CA SER A 4 -14.70 -10.15 8.60
C SER A 4 -13.78 -10.98 9.49
N ALA A 5 -14.32 -11.65 10.52
CA ALA A 5 -13.51 -12.51 11.39
C ALA A 5 -12.92 -13.72 10.65
N TYR A 6 -13.66 -14.29 9.70
CA TYR A 6 -13.12 -15.33 8.82
C TYR A 6 -12.00 -14.79 7.93
N LEU A 7 -12.20 -13.63 7.30
CA LEU A 7 -11.20 -13.01 6.41
C LEU A 7 -9.95 -12.59 7.17
N ASP A 8 -10.07 -12.07 8.39
CA ASP A 8 -8.92 -11.70 9.22
C ASP A 8 -8.10 -12.93 9.62
N ARG A 9 -8.76 -14.07 9.88
CA ARG A 9 -8.04 -15.33 10.12
C ARG A 9 -7.25 -15.75 8.88
N VAL A 10 -7.87 -15.74 7.70
CA VAL A 10 -7.20 -16.07 6.43
C VAL A 10 -6.04 -15.11 6.15
N ARG A 11 -6.22 -13.81 6.37
CA ARG A 11 -5.17 -12.78 6.19
C ARG A 11 -3.97 -13.03 7.10
N ARG A 12 -4.20 -13.32 8.40
CA ARG A 12 -3.12 -13.65 9.35
C ARG A 12 -2.36 -14.90 8.96
N GLU A 13 -3.05 -15.95 8.51
CA GLU A 13 -2.42 -17.21 8.03
C GLU A 13 -1.52 -16.98 6.80
N GLN A 14 -1.72 -15.87 6.07
CA GLN A 14 -0.91 -15.48 4.91
C GLN A 14 0.08 -14.34 5.22
N GLY A 15 0.25 -13.94 6.49
CA GLY A 15 1.15 -12.85 6.87
C GLY A 15 0.70 -11.48 6.37
N LEU A 16 -0.60 -11.27 6.18
CA LEU A 16 -1.21 -10.02 5.72
C LEU A 16 -1.84 -9.24 6.88
N PHE A 17 -1.95 -7.92 6.73
CA PHE A 17 -2.82 -7.11 7.57
C PHE A 17 -4.26 -7.61 7.51
N THR A 18 -4.86 -7.70 8.69
CA THR A 18 -6.31 -7.81 8.91
C THR A 18 -7.05 -6.62 8.33
N ILE A 19 -8.36 -6.76 8.14
CA ILE A 19 -9.21 -5.66 7.72
C ILE A 19 -9.13 -4.50 8.73
N GLU A 20 -9.09 -4.79 10.03
CA GLU A 20 -8.94 -3.79 11.09
C GLU A 20 -7.61 -3.03 10.97
N GLU A 21 -6.49 -3.73 10.72
CA GLU A 21 -5.18 -3.08 10.52
C GLU A 21 -5.15 -2.22 9.25
N VAL A 22 -5.79 -2.68 8.16
CA VAL A 22 -5.95 -1.88 6.94
C VAL A 22 -6.79 -0.63 7.23
N VAL A 23 -7.90 -0.74 7.97
CA VAL A 23 -8.69 0.42 8.42
C VAL A 23 -7.86 1.36 9.29
N GLY A 24 -7.03 0.82 10.19
CA GLY A 24 -6.11 1.59 11.04
C GLY A 24 -5.09 2.43 10.26
N LEU A 25 -4.76 2.08 9.01
CA LEU A 25 -3.96 2.95 8.14
C LEU A 25 -4.72 4.23 7.76
N SER A 26 -6.05 4.19 7.67
CA SER A 26 -6.87 5.37 7.42
C SER A 26 -6.86 6.33 8.60
N GLU A 27 -6.86 5.80 9.84
CA GLU A 27 -6.72 6.60 11.06
C GLU A 27 -5.36 7.32 11.13
N ARG A 28 -4.34 6.79 10.45
CA ARG A 28 -3.01 7.39 10.31
C ARG A 28 -2.92 8.41 9.17
N GLY A 29 -4.04 8.74 8.52
CA GLY A 29 -4.16 9.76 7.48
C GLY A 29 -4.07 9.25 6.05
N ASN A 30 -4.20 7.94 5.82
CA ASN A 30 -4.36 7.40 4.47
C ASN A 30 -5.85 7.36 4.06
N VAL A 31 -6.12 7.20 2.77
CA VAL A 31 -7.47 6.97 2.24
C VAL A 31 -7.49 5.58 1.61
N ILE A 32 -8.33 4.69 2.13
CA ILE A 32 -8.50 3.33 1.60
C ILE A 32 -9.97 3.18 1.21
N TYR A 33 -10.24 3.10 -0.09
CA TYR A 33 -11.63 3.04 -0.59
C TYR A 33 -12.29 1.68 -0.37
N ASP A 34 -11.51 0.60 -0.32
CA ASP A 34 -12.01 -0.74 -0.04
C ASP A 34 -10.99 -1.56 0.77
N PRO A 35 -11.17 -1.63 2.10
CA PRO A 35 -10.33 -2.44 2.98
C PRO A 35 -10.43 -3.96 2.72
N TYR A 36 -11.52 -4.44 2.12
CA TYR A 36 -11.74 -5.87 1.90
C TYR A 36 -10.92 -6.40 0.72
N SER A 37 -10.77 -5.61 -0.34
CA SER A 37 -9.94 -5.98 -1.51
C SER A 37 -8.48 -5.52 -1.43
N THR A 38 -8.15 -4.60 -0.52
CA THR A 38 -6.76 -4.17 -0.29
C THR A 38 -6.02 -5.21 0.55
N LEU A 39 -4.93 -5.78 0.02
CA LEU A 39 -4.07 -6.74 0.71
C LEU A 39 -2.66 -6.17 0.87
N ILE A 40 -2.16 -6.16 2.11
CA ILE A 40 -0.86 -5.60 2.46
C ILE A 40 -0.16 -6.61 3.36
N SER A 41 1.07 -6.99 3.05
CA SER A 41 1.91 -7.81 3.93
C SER A 41 2.14 -7.10 5.26
N ALA A 42 2.11 -7.85 6.36
CA ALA A 42 2.27 -7.31 7.70
C ALA A 42 3.64 -6.65 7.93
N GLY A 43 4.66 -7.04 7.15
CA GLY A 43 6.00 -6.44 7.15
C GLY A 43 6.14 -5.17 6.30
N ALA A 44 5.12 -4.76 5.54
CA ALA A 44 5.19 -3.57 4.71
C ALA A 44 5.12 -2.29 5.56
N VAL A 45 5.99 -1.33 5.27
CA VAL A 45 5.99 -0.01 5.92
C VAL A 45 5.25 0.98 5.04
N ILE A 46 4.16 1.54 5.56
CA ILE A 46 3.30 2.47 4.85
C ILE A 46 3.39 3.87 5.47
N GLY A 47 3.75 4.87 4.66
CA GLY A 47 3.71 6.28 4.99
C GLY A 47 2.28 6.82 5.17
N ARG A 48 2.14 8.14 5.12
CA ARG A 48 0.87 8.86 5.36
C ARG A 48 0.36 9.54 4.10
N GLY A 49 -0.95 9.86 4.09
CA GLY A 49 -1.57 10.59 2.98
C GLY A 49 -1.68 9.80 1.68
N ASN A 50 -1.38 8.49 1.69
CA ASN A 50 -1.52 7.65 0.53
C ASN A 50 -3.00 7.37 0.23
N VAL A 51 -3.32 7.20 -1.05
CA VAL A 51 -4.66 6.86 -1.53
C VAL A 51 -4.61 5.48 -2.19
N PHE A 52 -5.44 4.57 -1.70
CA PHE A 52 -5.54 3.20 -2.19
C PHE A 52 -6.93 2.96 -2.78
N PHE A 53 -7.00 2.79 -4.09
CA PHE A 53 -8.18 2.32 -4.80
C PHE A 53 -8.40 0.81 -4.58
N PRO A 54 -9.59 0.28 -4.91
CA PRO A 54 -9.89 -1.14 -4.71
C PRO A 54 -8.90 -2.07 -5.41
N GLY A 55 -8.62 -3.22 -4.79
CA GLY A 55 -7.76 -4.26 -5.37
C GLY A 55 -6.28 -3.92 -5.43
N VAL A 56 -5.78 -3.04 -4.55
CA VAL A 56 -4.33 -2.81 -4.42
C VAL A 56 -3.68 -3.92 -3.59
N TYR A 57 -2.56 -4.44 -4.09
CA TYR A 57 -1.80 -5.54 -3.49
C TYR A 57 -0.36 -5.10 -3.22
N LEU A 58 0.05 -5.14 -1.95
CA LEU A 58 1.39 -4.74 -1.50
C LEU A 58 2.03 -5.91 -0.75
N PHE A 59 2.84 -6.71 -1.44
CA PHE A 59 3.42 -7.92 -0.88
C PHE A 59 4.92 -7.79 -0.64
N CYS A 60 5.38 -8.35 0.47
CA CYS A 60 6.77 -8.62 0.76
C CYS A 60 6.91 -9.98 1.47
N THR A 61 8.02 -10.67 1.21
CA THR A 61 8.46 -11.87 1.93
C THR A 61 9.37 -11.49 3.10
N ASP A 62 9.75 -12.45 3.95
CA ASP A 62 10.68 -12.19 5.06
C ASP A 62 12.07 -11.73 4.59
N ASP A 63 12.49 -12.17 3.40
CA ASP A 63 13.74 -11.77 2.75
C ASP A 63 13.58 -10.51 1.87
N GLY A 64 12.35 -9.99 1.76
CA GLY A 64 11.99 -8.80 1.02
C GLY A 64 11.63 -7.64 1.95
N ALA A 65 11.74 -6.41 1.44
CA ALA A 65 11.28 -5.24 2.17
C ALA A 65 10.44 -4.36 1.25
N LEU A 66 9.27 -3.93 1.72
CA LEU A 66 8.43 -2.98 1.00
C LEU A 66 8.22 -1.73 1.85
N GLU A 67 8.82 -0.64 1.40
CA GLU A 67 8.70 0.68 2.03
C GLU A 67 7.98 1.62 1.07
N ILE A 68 6.81 2.12 1.47
CA ILE A 68 6.02 3.08 0.73
C ILE A 68 6.08 4.43 1.44
N GLY A 69 6.55 5.47 0.73
CA GLY A 69 6.58 6.85 1.22
C GLY A 69 5.19 7.49 1.34
N ASP A 70 5.16 8.82 1.33
CA ASP A 70 3.95 9.60 1.61
C ASP A 70 3.22 10.06 0.36
N ALA A 71 1.92 10.30 0.48
CA ALA A 71 1.11 10.98 -0.53
C ALA A 71 1.15 10.35 -1.93
N ASN A 72 1.31 9.03 -2.02
CA ASN A 72 1.20 8.28 -3.26
C ASN A 72 -0.26 7.94 -3.59
N ILE A 73 -0.55 7.69 -4.87
CA ILE A 73 -1.86 7.26 -5.35
C ILE A 73 -1.70 5.91 -6.04
N PHE A 74 -2.33 4.87 -5.49
CA PHE A 74 -2.38 3.53 -6.05
C PHE A 74 -3.76 3.32 -6.66
N HIS A 75 -3.86 3.38 -7.98
CA HIS A 75 -5.10 3.07 -8.70
C HIS A 75 -5.41 1.58 -8.64
N ALA A 76 -6.64 1.23 -9.03
CA ALA A 76 -7.16 -0.11 -8.89
C ALA A 76 -6.24 -1.17 -9.53
N ASN A 77 -6.17 -2.33 -8.89
CA ASN A 77 -5.38 -3.49 -9.34
C ASN A 77 -3.85 -3.26 -9.39
N THR A 78 -3.34 -2.20 -8.75
CA THR A 78 -1.88 -2.02 -8.62
C THR A 78 -1.28 -3.13 -7.76
N LEU A 79 -0.22 -3.78 -8.25
CA LEU A 79 0.53 -4.81 -7.55
C LEU A 79 1.99 -4.38 -7.33
N PHE A 80 2.45 -4.50 -6.10
CA PHE A 80 3.87 -4.49 -5.75
C PHE A 80 4.21 -5.80 -5.04
N GLU A 81 5.31 -6.43 -5.45
CA GLU A 81 5.78 -7.67 -4.85
C GLU A 81 7.31 -7.62 -4.66
N ALA A 82 7.72 -7.51 -3.40
CA ALA A 82 9.11 -7.54 -2.97
C ALA A 82 9.47 -8.94 -2.45
N SER A 83 9.81 -9.87 -3.36
CA SER A 83 10.00 -11.29 -3.02
C SER A 83 11.45 -11.72 -2.73
N ALA A 84 12.45 -10.99 -3.24
CA ALA A 84 13.87 -11.32 -3.06
C ALA A 84 14.76 -10.08 -2.90
N GLY A 85 14.17 -8.96 -2.46
CA GLY A 85 14.88 -7.69 -2.31
C GLY A 85 14.00 -6.56 -1.83
N ALA A 86 14.60 -5.38 -1.65
CA ALA A 86 13.90 -4.21 -1.15
C ALA A 86 13.30 -3.39 -2.30
N ILE A 87 11.99 -3.12 -2.24
CA ILE A 87 11.33 -2.09 -3.02
C ILE A 87 11.10 -0.88 -2.11
N ARG A 88 11.66 0.26 -2.52
CA ARG A 88 11.43 1.56 -1.87
C ARG A 88 10.73 2.49 -2.82
N VAL A 89 9.48 2.81 -2.51
CA VAL A 89 8.68 3.80 -3.22
C VAL A 89 8.81 5.13 -2.49
N GLY A 90 9.26 6.17 -3.19
CA GLY A 90 9.31 7.52 -2.64
C GLY A 90 7.93 8.13 -2.40
N SER A 91 7.88 9.43 -2.17
CA SER A 91 6.62 10.15 -1.95
C SER A 91 6.06 10.75 -3.26
N ARG A 92 4.74 10.98 -3.31
CA ARG A 92 4.03 11.72 -4.39
C ARG A 92 4.08 11.09 -5.79
N ASN A 93 4.07 9.77 -5.84
CA ASN A 93 3.96 9.01 -7.08
C ASN A 93 2.51 8.59 -7.37
N GLN A 94 2.28 8.17 -8.61
CA GLN A 94 1.02 7.55 -9.02
C GLN A 94 1.29 6.25 -9.77
N PHE A 95 0.53 5.21 -9.44
CA PHE A 95 0.64 3.84 -9.99
C PHE A 95 -0.73 3.31 -10.45
N GLY A 96 -0.74 2.39 -11.42
CA GLY A 96 -1.93 1.68 -11.94
C GLY A 96 -2.17 1.91 -13.44
N GLU A 97 -3.42 1.81 -13.92
CA GLU A 97 -3.79 1.72 -15.37
C GLU A 97 -3.28 2.85 -16.30
N GLY A 98 -2.66 3.90 -15.76
CA GLY A 98 -1.97 4.94 -16.56
C GLY A 98 -0.44 4.79 -16.68
N GLY A 99 0.15 3.72 -16.15
CA GLY A 99 1.61 3.58 -16.00
C GLY A 99 2.17 4.29 -14.76
N LEU A 100 3.50 4.28 -14.62
CA LEU A 100 4.20 5.01 -13.57
C LEU A 100 4.29 6.50 -13.92
N LEU A 101 3.69 7.37 -13.11
CA LEU A 101 3.95 8.82 -13.16
C LEU A 101 4.74 9.24 -11.92
N GLN A 102 6.03 9.53 -12.12
CA GLN A 102 6.89 10.13 -11.11
C GLN A 102 6.92 11.65 -11.32
N ARG A 103 6.45 12.42 -10.34
CA ARG A 103 6.56 13.89 -10.40
C ARG A 103 7.95 14.30 -9.89
N PRO A 104 8.71 15.14 -10.63
CA PRO A 104 9.95 15.68 -10.10
C PRO A 104 9.67 16.50 -8.84
N THR A 105 10.51 16.37 -7.82
CA THR A 105 10.55 17.31 -6.70
C THR A 105 11.05 18.65 -7.24
N GLY A 106 10.14 19.62 -7.39
CA GLY A 106 10.48 20.94 -7.90
C GLY A 106 11.53 21.63 -7.03
N ARG A 107 12.67 22.00 -7.63
CA ARG A 107 13.44 23.17 -7.21
C ARG A 107 12.74 24.36 -7.86
N GLU A 108 12.34 25.35 -7.07
CA GLU A 108 11.89 26.64 -7.63
C GLU A 108 12.96 27.15 -8.62
N PRO A 109 12.56 27.63 -9.82
CA PRO A 109 13.47 28.39 -10.64
C PRO A 109 13.77 29.68 -9.88
N ARG A 110 15.02 29.86 -9.44
CA ARG A 110 15.49 31.19 -9.03
C ARG A 110 15.50 32.05 -10.29
N SER A 111 14.51 32.94 -10.41
CA SER A 111 14.56 34.11 -11.29
C SER A 111 14.82 35.33 -10.43
#